data_AF-A6NYJ4-F1
#
_entry.id   AF-A6NYJ4-F1
#
_cell.length_a   1.000
_cell.length_b   1.000
_cell.length_c   1.000
_cell.angle_alpha   90.00
_cell.angle_beta   90.00
_cell.angle_gamma   90.00
#
_symmetry.space_group_name_H-M   'P 1'
#
loop_
_entity.id
_entity.type
_entity.pdbx_description
1 polymer ?
#
loop_
_entity_poly.entity_id
_entity_poly.type
_entity_poly.pdbx_seq_one_letter_code
_entity_poly.pdbx_strand_id
1 'polypeptide(L)'
;MAYVCSRYPACDSYVMAHPGTLEPMGSLAGPKLRQLRYAAHREFNKLYQSGLMSKRDAYQWLAMTVQAPMAHAHIGHLGEYYCQVVIDESRKLLQERLEQQNKLKEVAGGV
;
A
#
# COMPACT_ATOMS: atom_id res chain seq x y z
N MET A 1 -6.04 4.42 20.37
CA MET A 1 -5.20 5.55 20.86
C MET A 1 -4.44 6.13 19.68
N ALA A 2 -4.03 7.39 19.74
CA ALA A 2 -3.21 8.02 18.73
C ALA A 2 -2.03 8.73 19.38
N TYR A 3 -0.87 8.69 18.71
CA TYR A 3 0.27 9.55 19.02
C TYR A 3 0.14 10.81 18.17
N VAL A 4 0.17 11.97 18.82
CA VAL A 4 -0.04 13.28 18.19
C VAL A 4 1.19 14.16 18.38
N CYS A 5 1.36 15.13 17.50
CA CYS A 5 2.38 16.17 17.69
C CYS A 5 2.12 16.95 18.99
N SER A 6 3.19 17.31 19.70
CA SER A 6 3.12 18.11 20.95
C SER A 6 2.50 19.50 20.76
N ARG A 7 2.51 20.03 19.52
CA ARG A 7 1.91 21.32 19.16
C ARG A 7 0.52 21.18 18.52
N TYR A 8 -0.15 20.05 18.67
CA TYR A 8 -1.52 19.89 18.20
C TYR A 8 -2.45 20.93 18.88
N PRO A 9 -3.37 21.61 18.15
CA PRO A 9 -3.73 21.39 16.74
C PRO A 9 -2.95 22.23 15.71
N ALA A 10 -2.01 23.09 16.12
CA ALA A 10 -1.19 23.87 15.18
C ALA A 10 -0.32 22.97 14.27
N CYS A 11 -0.01 21.75 14.73
CA CYS A 11 0.54 20.67 13.91
C CYS A 11 -0.38 19.44 13.93
N ASP A 12 -1.08 19.17 12.83
CA ASP A 12 -2.00 18.03 12.66
C ASP A 12 -1.29 16.74 12.17
N SER A 13 -0.09 16.50 12.69
CA SER A 13 0.65 15.26 12.47
C SER A 13 0.32 14.26 13.57
N TYR A 14 -0.19 13.10 13.19
CA TYR A 14 -0.50 12.02 14.12
C TYR A 14 -0.37 10.63 13.48
N VAL A 15 -0.35 9.60 14.32
CA VAL A 15 -0.42 8.20 13.90
C VAL A 15 -1.29 7.41 14.88
N MET A 16 -2.11 6.51 14.33
CA MET A 16 -2.92 5.59 15.15
C MET A 16 -2.03 4.50 15.75
N ALA A 17 -2.41 4.02 16.93
CA ALA A 17 -1.76 2.89 17.58
C ALA A 17 -2.66 1.64 17.54
N HIS A 18 -2.04 0.47 17.43
CA HIS A 18 -2.74 -0.81 17.52
C HIS A 18 -3.44 -0.94 18.89
N PRO A 19 -4.74 -1.30 18.91
CA PRO A 19 -5.42 -1.62 20.16
C PRO A 19 -4.70 -2.76 20.89
N GLY A 20 -4.52 -2.64 22.21
CA GLY A 20 -3.89 -3.67 23.04
C GLY A 20 -2.37 -3.57 23.17
N THR A 21 -1.63 -3.20 22.12
CA THR A 21 -0.15 -3.09 22.18
C THR A 21 0.35 -1.65 22.29
N LEU A 22 -0.47 -0.67 21.89
CA LEU A 22 -0.08 0.72 21.73
C LEU A 22 1.03 0.95 20.71
N GLU A 23 1.41 -0.05 19.92
CA GLU A 23 2.42 0.12 18.89
C GLU A 23 1.88 1.03 17.77
N PRO A 24 2.66 2.01 17.30
CA PRO A 24 2.21 2.89 16.23
C PRO A 24 2.09 2.12 14.92
N MET A 25 1.02 2.36 14.16
CA MET A 25 0.77 1.73 12.85
C MET A 25 1.72 2.22 11.73
N GLY A 26 2.63 3.14 12.06
CA GLY A 26 3.50 3.83 11.12
C GLY A 26 4.24 4.98 11.78
N SER A 27 4.83 5.87 10.98
CA SER A 27 5.38 7.12 11.47
C SER A 27 4.33 8.24 11.53
N LEU A 28 4.56 9.26 12.37
CA LEU A 28 3.74 10.48 12.39
C LEU A 28 3.58 11.05 10.98
N ALA A 29 2.35 11.39 10.60
CA ALA A 29 2.05 11.90 9.27
C ALA A 29 1.06 13.06 9.34
N GLY A 30 1.39 14.13 8.62
CA GLY A 30 0.45 15.20 8.33
C GLY A 30 -0.69 14.74 7.40
N PRO A 31 -1.70 15.59 7.17
CA PRO A 31 -2.89 15.23 6.40
C PRO A 31 -2.59 14.66 5.02
N LYS A 32 -1.68 15.30 4.27
CA LYS A 32 -1.30 14.89 2.92
C LYS A 32 -0.69 13.48 2.89
N LEU A 33 0.30 13.22 3.75
CA LEU A 33 0.94 11.91 3.83
C LEU A 33 -0.03 10.82 4.30
N ARG A 34 -0.95 11.13 5.22
CA ARG A 34 -2.02 10.20 5.63
C ARG A 34 -2.91 9.81 4.45
N GLN A 35 -3.34 10.78 3.65
CA GLN A 35 -4.14 10.53 2.44
C GLN A 35 -3.39 9.68 1.42
N LEU A 36 -2.10 9.96 1.18
CA LEU A 36 -1.25 9.19 0.28
C LEU A 36 -1.06 7.75 0.75
N ARG A 37 -0.79 7.53 2.04
CA ARG A 37 -0.67 6.17 2.61
C ARG A 37 -1.99 5.40 2.50
N TYR A 38 -3.12 6.06 2.75
CA TYR A 38 -4.44 5.44 2.56
C TYR A 38 -4.68 5.05 1.09
N ALA A 39 -4.37 5.94 0.14
CA ALA A 39 -4.49 5.64 -1.28
C ALA A 39 -3.55 4.52 -1.72
N ALA A 40 -2.29 4.54 -1.26
CA ALA A 40 -1.31 3.48 -1.53
C ALA A 40 -1.79 2.13 -1.01
N HIS A 41 -2.28 2.05 0.23
CA HIS A 41 -2.90 0.83 0.75
C HIS A 41 -4.07 0.36 -0.11
N ARG A 42 -4.95 1.28 -0.51
CA ARG A 42 -6.13 0.93 -1.32
C ARG A 42 -5.74 0.33 -2.67
N GLU A 43 -4.81 0.95 -3.41
CA GLU A 43 -4.38 0.44 -4.72
C GLU A 43 -3.56 -0.85 -4.57
N PHE A 44 -2.64 -0.91 -3.60
CA PHE A 44 -1.85 -2.10 -3.30
C PHE A 44 -2.73 -3.31 -2.96
N ASN A 45 -3.76 -3.11 -2.11
CA ASN A 45 -4.62 -4.20 -1.67
C ASN A 45 -5.39 -4.85 -2.83
N LYS A 46 -5.73 -4.09 -3.88
CA LYS A 46 -6.38 -4.64 -5.07
C LYS A 46 -5.56 -5.73 -5.75
N LEU A 47 -4.22 -5.66 -5.68
CA LEU A 47 -3.35 -6.66 -6.29
C LEU A 47 -3.67 -8.07 -5.79
N TYR A 48 -3.79 -8.26 -4.47
CA TYR A 48 -4.09 -9.57 -3.91
C TYR A 48 -5.59 -9.81 -3.69
N GLN A 49 -6.41 -8.77 -3.52
CA GLN A 49 -7.86 -8.91 -3.40
C GLN A 49 -8.53 -9.30 -4.72
N SER A 50 -7.90 -8.99 -5.86
CA SER A 50 -8.37 -9.44 -7.19
C SER A 50 -8.27 -10.96 -7.40
N GLY A 51 -7.50 -11.67 -6.56
CA GLY A 51 -7.17 -13.08 -6.75
C GLY A 51 -6.12 -13.35 -7.84
N LEU A 52 -5.61 -12.31 -8.52
CA LEU A 52 -4.56 -12.45 -9.55
C LEU A 52 -3.16 -12.63 -8.95
N MET A 53 -3.00 -12.31 -7.67
CA MET A 53 -1.73 -12.37 -6.96
C MET A 53 -1.95 -12.83 -5.52
N SER A 54 -1.05 -13.63 -4.96
CA SER A 54 -1.14 -13.96 -3.54
C SER A 54 -0.76 -12.74 -2.68
N LYS A 55 -1.22 -12.70 -1.44
CA LYS A 55 -0.80 -11.64 -0.49
C LYS A 55 0.72 -11.64 -0.30
N ARG A 56 1.34 -12.81 -0.21
CA ARG A 56 2.81 -12.93 -0.07
C ARG A 56 3.53 -12.31 -1.28
N ASP A 57 3.08 -12.62 -2.49
CA ASP A 57 3.68 -12.07 -3.71
C ASP A 57 3.48 -10.56 -3.79
N ALA A 58 2.33 -10.05 -3.33
CA ALA A 58 2.09 -8.61 -3.20
C ALA A 58 3.12 -7.92 -2.30
N TYR A 59 3.38 -8.46 -1.12
CA TYR A 59 4.40 -7.87 -0.25
C TYR A 59 5.83 -8.02 -0.79
N GLN A 60 6.14 -9.12 -1.51
CA GLN A 60 7.42 -9.27 -2.19
C GLN A 60 7.60 -8.23 -3.30
N TRP A 61 6.57 -8.03 -4.12
CA TRP A 61 6.55 -6.98 -5.15
C TRP A 61 6.71 -5.59 -4.53
N LEU A 62 5.95 -5.28 -3.46
CA LEU A 62 6.04 -4.01 -2.77
C LEU A 62 7.46 -3.72 -2.29
N ALA A 63 8.13 -4.72 -1.68
CA ALA A 63 9.50 -4.62 -1.22
C ALA A 63 10.47 -4.24 -2.34
N MET A 64 10.33 -4.86 -3.52
CA MET A 64 11.14 -4.50 -4.70
C MET A 64 10.82 -3.09 -5.21
N THR A 65 9.54 -2.73 -5.28
CA THR A 65 9.08 -1.42 -5.76
C THR A 65 9.61 -0.27 -4.89
N VAL A 66 9.63 -0.44 -3.57
CA VAL A 66 10.15 0.59 -2.64
C VAL A 66 11.63 0.43 -2.29
N GLN A 67 12.32 -0.54 -2.91
CA GLN A 67 13.73 -0.85 -2.69
C GLN A 67 14.07 -1.05 -1.20
N ALA A 68 13.21 -1.78 -0.49
CA ALA A 68 13.38 -2.06 0.94
C ALA A 68 13.32 -3.58 1.19
N PRO A 69 14.02 -4.09 2.23
CA PRO A 69 13.81 -5.46 2.68
C PRO A 69 12.33 -5.70 3.01
N MET A 70 11.83 -6.91 2.78
CA MET A 70 10.42 -7.26 2.99
C MET A 70 9.95 -6.95 4.43
N ALA A 71 10.82 -7.14 5.42
CA ALA A 71 10.56 -6.81 6.82
C ALA A 71 10.31 -5.30 7.07
N HIS A 72 10.74 -4.44 6.16
CA HIS A 72 10.61 -2.98 6.23
C HIS A 72 9.68 -2.39 5.17
N ALA A 73 9.13 -3.21 4.27
CA ALA A 73 8.23 -2.80 3.20
C ALA A 73 6.79 -2.57 3.72
N HIS A 74 6.63 -1.57 4.59
CA HIS A 74 5.37 -1.23 5.22
C HIS A 74 4.91 0.17 4.78
N ILE A 75 3.73 0.26 4.15
CA ILE A 75 3.18 1.52 3.61
C ILE A 75 3.03 2.59 4.70
N GLY A 76 2.71 2.18 5.94
CA GLY A 76 2.65 3.07 7.11
C GLY A 76 3.96 3.80 7.44
N HIS A 77 5.10 3.38 6.88
CA HIS A 77 6.41 4.02 7.07
C HIS A 77 6.92 4.76 5.83
N LEU A 78 6.21 4.66 4.70
CA LEU A 78 6.63 5.33 3.47
C LEU A 78 6.43 6.84 3.56
N GLY A 79 7.32 7.58 2.89
CA GLY A 79 7.15 9.00 2.60
C GLY A 79 6.26 9.24 1.38
N GLU A 80 5.98 10.52 1.08
CA GLU A 80 5.05 10.90 0.01
C GLU A 80 5.45 10.34 -1.36
N TYR A 81 6.74 10.42 -1.70
CA TYR A 81 7.28 9.91 -2.97
C TYR A 81 6.96 8.43 -3.18
N TYR A 82 7.35 7.57 -2.24
CA TYR A 82 7.11 6.13 -2.37
C TYR A 82 5.63 5.76 -2.26
N CYS A 83 4.81 6.52 -1.54
CA CYS A 83 3.37 6.32 -1.58
C CYS A 83 2.83 6.54 -3.01
N GLN A 84 3.31 7.58 -3.70
CA GLN A 84 2.91 7.84 -5.09
C GLN A 84 3.39 6.73 -6.03
N VAL A 85 4.64 6.30 -5.91
CA VAL A 85 5.18 5.16 -6.68
C VAL A 85 4.33 3.90 -6.48
N VAL A 86 3.97 3.57 -5.23
CA VAL A 86 3.13 2.39 -4.93
C VAL A 86 1.74 2.53 -5.55
N ILE A 87 1.14 3.72 -5.53
CA ILE A 87 -0.16 3.97 -6.16
C ILE A 87 -0.09 3.69 -7.66
N ASP A 88 0.89 4.27 -8.34
CA ASP A 88 0.98 4.21 -9.80
C ASP A 88 1.38 2.81 -10.29
N GLU A 89 2.38 2.20 -9.66
CA GLU A 89 2.85 0.86 -10.02
C GLU A 89 1.83 -0.22 -9.66
N SER A 90 1.02 -0.05 -8.59
CA SER A 90 -0.05 -1.00 -8.27
C SER A 90 -1.14 -0.98 -9.33
N ARG A 91 -1.52 0.21 -9.82
CA ARG A 91 -2.52 0.35 -10.90
C ARG A 91 -2.03 -0.28 -12.18
N LYS A 92 -0.78 0.00 -12.55
CA LYS A 92 -0.14 -0.57 -13.74
C LYS A 92 -0.09 -2.10 -13.68
N LEU A 93 0.42 -2.67 -12.59
CA LEU A 93 0.51 -4.11 -12.43
C LEU A 93 -0.87 -4.78 -12.46
N LEU A 94 -1.87 -4.20 -11.79
CA LEU A 94 -3.23 -4.75 -11.80
C LEU A 94 -3.80 -4.80 -13.22
N GLN A 95 -3.64 -3.72 -13.98
CA GLN A 95 -4.10 -3.65 -15.37
C GLN A 95 -3.41 -4.72 -16.23
N GLU A 96 -2.08 -4.84 -16.14
CA GLU A 96 -1.32 -5.85 -16.87
C GLU A 96 -1.79 -7.29 -16.56
N ARG A 97 -2.08 -7.58 -15.28
CA ARG A 97 -2.57 -8.90 -14.85
C ARG A 97 -3.98 -9.20 -15.33
N LEU A 98 -4.87 -8.21 -15.31
CA LEU A 98 -6.23 -8.35 -15.84
C LEU A 98 -6.22 -8.62 -17.34
N GLU A 99 -5.40 -7.90 -18.11
CA GLU A 99 -5.24 -8.13 -19.54
C GLU A 99 -4.68 -9.52 -19.84
N GLN A 100 -3.68 -9.98 -19.09
CA GLN A 100 -3.15 -11.34 -19.21
C GLN A 100 -4.23 -12.40 -18.93
N GLN A 101 -5.03 -12.22 -17.88
CA GLN A 101 -6.11 -13.15 -17.56
C GLN A 101 -7.18 -13.19 -18.67
N ASN A 102 -7.54 -12.04 -19.24
CA ASN A 102 -8.54 -11.98 -20.31
C ASN A 102 -8.04 -12.70 -21.58
N LYS A 103 -6.79 -12.47 -21.99
CA LYS A 103 -6.16 -13.17 -23.12
C LYS A 103 -6.13 -14.69 -22.91
N LEU A 104 -5.82 -15.15 -21.69
CA LEU A 104 -5.83 -16.57 -21.35
C LEU A 104 -7.25 -17.18 -21.45
N LYS A 105 -8.29 -16.44 -21.04
CA LYS A 105 -9.68 -16.88 -21.14
C LYS A 105 -10.16 -16.95 -22.60
N GLU A 106 -9.77 -16.00 -23.45
CA GLU A 106 -10.09 -16.03 -24.89
C GLU A 106 -9.49 -17.27 -25.57
N VAL A 107 -8.24 -17.61 -25.26
CA VAL A 107 -7.58 -18.82 -25.79
C VAL A 107 -8.24 -20.10 -25.27
N ALA A 108 -8.66 -20.14 -24.01
CA ALA A 108 -9.28 -21.31 -23.41
C ALA A 108 -10.77 -21.49 -23.79
N GLY A 109 -11.46 -20.41 -24.17
CA GLY A 109 -12.88 -20.40 -24.52
C GLY A 109 -13.19 -20.56 -26.02
N GLY A 110 -12.16 -20.65 -26.87
CA GLY A 110 -12.31 -20.97 -28.29
C GLY A 110 -12.34 -22.47 -28.55
N VAL A 111 -13.50 -23.11 -28.38
CA VAL A 111 -13.85 -24.42 -28.95
C VAL A 111 -15.19 -24.28 -29.66
#